data_AF-A0A3M4Y2L3-F1
#
_entry.id   AF-A0A3M4Y2L3-F1
#
_cell.length_a   1.000
_cell.length_b   1.000
_cell.length_c   1.000
_cell.angle_alpha   90.00
_cell.angle_beta   90.00
_cell.angle_gamma   90.00
#
_symmetry.space_group_name_H-M   'P 1'
#
loop_
_entity.id
_entity.type
_entity.pdbx_description
1 polymer ?
#
loop_
_entity_poly.entity_id
_entity_poly.type
_entity_poly.pdbx_seq_one_letter_code
_entity_poly.pdbx_strand_id
1 'polypeptide(L)'
;MLEVFSSDQCLTHRLARYFGDYNAPEQCGHCSVCHGQIAHLPQPPALEPLDNRDFQQVCGDFIHKHQDFTGQPPSAECLTRFLCGISVPLFTRLKARATSGFALLEDYPYAQVRAWVQAML
;
A
#
# COMPACT_ATOMS: atom_id res chain seq x y z
N MET A 1 8.13 -4.91 -10.87
CA MET A 1 7.49 -6.24 -11.00
C MET A 1 6.21 -6.17 -11.83
N LEU A 2 5.22 -5.33 -11.47
CA LEU A 2 4.01 -5.17 -12.31
C LEU A 2 4.31 -4.73 -13.75
N GLU A 3 5.29 -3.84 -13.93
CA GLU A 3 5.77 -3.41 -15.26
C GLU A 3 6.29 -4.55 -16.15
N VAL A 4 6.78 -5.66 -15.56
CA VAL A 4 7.21 -6.83 -16.33
C VAL A 4 5.97 -7.55 -16.84
N PHE A 5 4.94 -7.74 -16.01
CA PHE A 5 3.74 -8.46 -16.41
C PHE A 5 2.86 -7.71 -17.41
N SER A 6 2.85 -6.37 -17.37
CA SER A 6 2.13 -5.52 -18.33
C SER A 6 3.01 -5.06 -19.51
N SER A 7 4.11 -5.77 -19.77
CA SER A 7 5.08 -5.46 -20.82
C SER A 7 4.57 -5.81 -22.21
N ASP A 8 4.91 -4.98 -23.20
CA ASP A 8 4.81 -5.31 -24.62
C ASP A 8 6.07 -6.02 -25.17
N GLN A 9 7.11 -6.16 -24.35
CA GLN A 9 8.33 -6.92 -24.65
C GLN A 9 8.32 -8.31 -23.99
N CYS A 10 9.11 -9.23 -24.55
CA CYS A 10 9.25 -10.61 -24.06
C CYS A 10 9.54 -10.70 -22.56
N LEU A 11 8.66 -11.39 -21.83
CA LEU A 11 8.74 -11.53 -20.36
C LEU A 11 10.00 -12.27 -19.92
N THR A 12 10.33 -13.37 -20.60
CA THR A 12 11.49 -14.20 -20.27
C THR A 12 12.79 -13.43 -20.48
N HIS A 13 12.91 -12.67 -21.58
CA HIS A 13 14.08 -11.83 -21.83
C HIS A 13 14.27 -10.78 -20.72
N ARG A 14 13.19 -10.07 -20.36
CA ARG A 14 13.24 -9.05 -19.30
C ARG A 14 13.60 -9.64 -17.94
N LEU A 15 13.05 -10.81 -17.59
CA LEU A 15 13.37 -11.51 -16.36
C LEU A 15 14.82 -11.97 -16.33
N ALA A 16 15.30 -12.61 -17.39
CA ALA A 16 16.68 -13.04 -17.52
C ALA A 16 17.64 -11.85 -17.30
N ARG A 17 17.41 -10.74 -18.00
CA ARG A 17 18.20 -9.51 -17.85
C ARG A 17 18.16 -8.93 -16.44
N TYR A 18 17.00 -8.91 -15.78
CA TYR A 18 16.87 -8.45 -14.40
C TYR A 18 17.71 -9.30 -13.42
N PHE A 19 17.82 -10.60 -13.67
CA PHE A 19 18.65 -11.52 -12.89
C PHE A 19 20.10 -11.64 -13.40
N GLY A 20 20.51 -10.78 -14.34
CA GLY A 20 21.89 -10.71 -14.83
C GLY A 20 22.23 -11.71 -15.94
N ASP A 21 21.25 -12.41 -16.51
CA ASP A 21 21.43 -13.21 -17.72
C ASP A 21 21.16 -12.36 -18.96
N TYR A 22 22.24 -12.01 -19.65
CA TYR A 22 22.23 -11.22 -20.88
C TYR A 22 22.26 -12.08 -22.15
N ASN A 23 22.31 -13.41 -22.03
CA ASN A 23 22.37 -14.34 -23.17
C ASN A 23 20.99 -14.80 -23.62
N ALA A 24 19.94 -14.51 -22.86
CA ALA A 24 18.57 -14.87 -23.21
C ALA A 24 18.13 -14.17 -24.51
N PRO A 25 17.46 -14.89 -25.43
CA PRO A 25 17.00 -14.32 -26.69
C PRO A 25 16.02 -13.16 -26.45
N GLU A 26 16.01 -12.17 -27.33
CA GLU A 26 15.08 -11.03 -27.26
C GLU A 26 13.61 -11.46 -27.38
N GLN A 27 13.36 -12.58 -28.08
CA GLN A 27 12.06 -13.23 -28.19
C GLN A 27 12.20 -14.70 -27.80
N CYS A 28 11.63 -15.09 -26.66
CA CYS A 28 11.73 -16.47 -26.17
C CYS A 28 10.79 -17.46 -26.89
N GLY A 29 9.80 -16.96 -27.63
CA GLY A 29 8.83 -17.79 -28.36
C GLY A 29 7.78 -18.50 -27.50
N HIS A 30 7.82 -18.38 -26.17
CA HIS A 30 6.94 -19.16 -25.27
C HIS A 30 6.16 -18.31 -24.24
N CYS A 31 6.49 -17.04 -24.07
CA CYS A 31 5.76 -16.16 -23.15
C CYS A 31 4.49 -15.58 -23.81
N SER A 32 3.56 -15.10 -23.00
CA SER A 32 2.28 -14.55 -23.48
C SER A 32 2.50 -13.42 -24.50
N VAL A 33 3.47 -12.53 -24.27
CA VAL A 33 3.82 -11.44 -25.19
C VAL A 33 4.32 -11.96 -26.54
N CYS A 34 5.18 -13.00 -26.55
CA CYS A 34 5.63 -13.63 -27.79
C CYS A 34 4.48 -14.31 -28.55
N HIS A 35 3.42 -14.70 -27.87
CA HIS A 35 2.18 -15.20 -28.49
C HIS A 35 1.17 -14.08 -28.82
N GLY A 36 1.54 -12.80 -28.66
CA GLY A 36 0.64 -11.67 -28.89
C GLY A 36 -0.44 -11.46 -27.82
N GLN A 37 -0.31 -12.12 -26.67
CA GLN A 37 -1.24 -12.05 -25.53
C GLN A 37 -0.66 -11.15 -24.43
N ILE A 38 -0.71 -9.84 -24.65
CA ILE A 38 -0.25 -8.85 -23.68
C ILE A 38 -1.29 -8.71 -22.56
N ALA A 39 -0.84 -8.81 -21.31
CA ALA A 39 -1.71 -8.61 -20.17
C ALA A 39 -1.92 -7.11 -19.91
N HIS A 40 -3.19 -6.69 -19.84
CA HIS A 40 -3.56 -5.34 -19.45
C HIS A 40 -4.11 -5.38 -18.02
N LEU A 41 -3.39 -4.73 -17.10
CA LEU A 41 -3.83 -4.64 -15.72
C LEU A 41 -4.98 -3.63 -15.61
N PRO A 42 -6.08 -3.96 -14.92
CA PRO A 42 -7.16 -3.01 -14.70
C PRO A 42 -6.66 -1.84 -13.85
N GLN A 43 -7.22 -0.65 -14.08
CA GLN A 43 -6.98 0.47 -13.18
C GLN A 43 -7.64 0.18 -11.83
N PRO A 44 -7.00 0.56 -10.71
CA PRO A 44 -7.65 0.48 -9.41
C PRO A 44 -8.88 1.38 -9.39
N PRO A 45 -9.89 1.05 -8.57
CA PRO A 45 -11.07 1.90 -8.42
C PRO A 45 -10.65 3.30 -7.94
N ALA A 46 -11.37 4.32 -8.41
CA ALA A 46 -11.17 5.67 -7.93
C ALA A 46 -11.54 5.75 -6.44
N LEU A 47 -10.61 6.23 -5.63
CA LEU A 47 -10.82 6.48 -4.22
C LEU A 47 -11.15 7.95 -4.02
N GLU A 48 -11.94 8.23 -2.98
CA GLU A 48 -12.24 9.60 -2.60
C GLU A 48 -10.96 10.31 -2.10
N PRO A 49 -10.75 11.60 -2.43
CA PRO A 49 -9.59 12.33 -1.91
C PRO A 49 -9.51 12.31 -0.38
N LEU A 50 -8.32 12.08 0.16
CA LEU A 50 -8.09 12.08 1.61
C LEU A 50 -8.40 13.44 2.25
N ASP A 51 -8.27 14.53 1.50
CA ASP A 51 -8.57 15.89 1.96
C ASP A 51 -10.06 16.09 2.29
N ASN A 52 -10.96 15.22 1.80
CA ASN A 52 -12.37 15.23 2.17
C ASN A 52 -12.65 14.50 3.50
N ARG A 53 -11.66 13.81 4.07
CA ARG A 53 -11.80 13.06 5.33
C ARG A 53 -11.52 13.98 6.51
N ASP A 54 -12.34 13.87 7.55
CA ASP A 54 -12.08 14.52 8.82
C ASP A 54 -11.06 13.71 9.63
N PHE A 55 -9.85 14.28 9.81
CA PHE A 55 -8.76 13.64 10.55
C PHE A 55 -9.14 13.34 12.01
N GLN A 56 -9.82 14.26 12.69
CA GLN A 56 -10.20 14.08 14.09
C GLN A 56 -11.24 12.96 14.21
N GLN A 57 -12.20 12.90 13.29
CA GLN A 57 -13.21 11.84 13.26
C GLN A 57 -12.57 10.45 13.12
N VAL A 58 -11.56 10.29 12.26
CA VAL A 58 -10.99 8.96 11.95
C VAL A 58 -9.82 8.54 12.85
N CYS A 59 -9.15 9.49 13.50
CA CYS A 59 -7.98 9.21 14.34
C CYS A 59 -8.21 9.46 15.84
N GLY A 60 -9.21 10.28 16.22
CA GLY A 60 -9.35 10.84 17.56
C GLY A 60 -9.40 9.80 18.67
N ASP A 61 -10.26 8.78 18.52
CA ASP A 61 -10.40 7.69 19.50
C ASP A 61 -9.08 6.96 19.72
N PHE A 62 -8.36 6.69 18.64
CA PHE A 62 -7.08 5.97 18.70
C PHE A 62 -5.96 6.84 19.28
N ILE A 63 -5.91 8.13 18.93
CA ILE A 63 -4.94 9.09 19.51
C ILE A 63 -5.10 9.14 21.03
N HIS A 64 -6.33 9.30 21.52
CA HIS A 64 -6.62 9.34 22.95
C HIS A 64 -6.21 8.05 23.64
N LYS A 65 -6.64 6.90 23.10
CA LYS A 65 -6.31 5.58 23.63
C LYS A 65 -4.80 5.28 23.65
N HIS A 66 -4.08 5.71 22.62
CA HIS A 66 -2.64 5.58 22.55
C HIS A 66 -1.97 6.45 23.62
N GLN A 67 -2.43 7.69 23.79
CA GLN A 67 -1.90 8.61 24.79
C GLN A 67 -2.15 8.12 26.22
N ASP A 68 -3.34 7.60 26.52
CA ASP A 68 -3.65 7.02 27.83
C ASP A 68 -2.75 5.82 28.17
N PHE A 69 -2.40 5.02 27.17
CA PHE A 69 -1.60 3.80 27.38
C PHE A 69 -0.09 4.06 27.39
N THR A 70 0.40 5.00 26.60
CA THR A 70 1.85 5.25 26.39
C THR A 70 2.36 6.54 27.03
N GLY A 71 1.46 7.45 27.43
CA GLY A 71 1.78 8.80 27.88
C GLY A 71 2.11 9.78 26.76
N GLN A 72 2.06 9.37 25.49
CA GLN A 72 2.45 10.18 24.34
C GLN A 72 1.47 10.01 23.16
N PRO A 73 1.30 11.02 22.30
CA PRO A 73 0.52 10.86 21.08
C PRO A 73 1.21 9.86 20.13
N PRO A 74 0.44 9.16 19.27
CA PRO A 74 1.00 8.26 18.28
C PRO A 74 1.79 9.03 17.22
N SER A 75 2.86 8.41 16.68
CA SER A 75 3.57 8.97 15.52
C SER A 75 2.73 8.88 14.25
N ALA A 76 3.13 9.64 13.21
CA ALA A 76 2.52 9.55 11.89
C ALA A 76 2.49 8.11 11.36
N GLU A 77 3.58 7.35 11.52
CA GLU A 77 3.66 5.95 11.11
C GLU A 77 2.73 5.03 11.91
N CYS A 78 2.54 5.32 13.20
CA CYS A 78 1.61 4.57 14.04
C CYS A 78 0.17 4.78 13.55
N LEU A 79 -0.23 6.03 13.33
CA LEU A 79 -1.55 6.38 12.77
C LEU A 79 -1.75 5.84 11.35
N THR A 80 -0.73 5.93 10.49
CA THR A 80 -0.80 5.38 9.13
C THR A 80 -1.05 3.88 9.17
N ARG A 81 -0.33 3.13 10.02
CA ARG A 81 -0.53 1.69 10.17
C ARG A 81 -1.93 1.37 10.72
N PHE A 82 -2.44 2.17 11.64
CA PHE A 82 -3.79 2.04 12.17
C PHE A 82 -4.85 2.18 11.06
N LEU A 83 -4.76 3.26 10.27
CA LEU A 83 -5.68 3.57 9.19
C LEU A 83 -5.59 2.57 8.02
N CYS A 84 -4.39 2.08 7.71
CA CYS A 84 -4.17 1.06 6.67
C CYS A 84 -4.37 -0.38 7.16
N GLY A 85 -4.81 -0.60 8.41
CA GLY A 85 -5.07 -1.95 8.95
C GLY A 85 -3.80 -2.80 9.19
N ILE A 86 -2.61 -2.19 9.17
CA ILE A 86 -1.33 -2.88 9.36
C ILE A 86 -1.11 -3.14 10.84
N SER A 87 -1.38 -4.38 11.25
CA SER A 87 -1.28 -4.79 12.65
C SER A 87 0.16 -4.76 13.17
N VAL A 88 0.39 -4.11 14.32
CA VAL A 88 1.65 -4.14 15.08
C VAL A 88 1.41 -4.65 16.51
N PRO A 89 2.42 -5.15 17.24
CA PRO A 89 2.23 -5.73 18.58
C PRO A 89 1.49 -4.80 19.58
N LEU A 90 1.73 -3.49 19.49
CA LEU A 90 1.05 -2.48 20.29
C LEU A 90 -0.48 -2.50 20.09
N PHE A 91 -0.96 -2.74 18.86
CA PHE A 91 -2.39 -2.68 18.54
C PHE A 91 -3.21 -3.77 19.23
N THR A 92 -2.60 -4.92 19.51
CA THR A 92 -3.26 -5.97 20.30
C THR A 92 -3.50 -5.49 21.73
N ARG A 93 -2.51 -4.83 22.34
CA ARG A 93 -2.63 -4.28 23.71
C ARG A 93 -3.65 -3.14 23.76
N LEU A 94 -3.64 -2.28 22.75
CA LEU A 94 -4.59 -1.19 22.60
C LEU A 94 -5.97 -1.63 22.09
N LYS A 95 -6.22 -2.92 21.78
CA LYS A 95 -7.44 -3.38 21.11
C LYS A 95 -7.82 -2.49 19.91
N ALA A 96 -6.83 -2.12 19.10
CA ALA A 96 -6.99 -1.11 18.05
C ALA A 96 -8.00 -1.54 16.98
N ARG A 97 -8.09 -2.84 16.68
CA ARG A 97 -9.05 -3.41 15.71
C ARG A 97 -10.52 -3.14 16.06
N ALA A 98 -10.82 -2.90 17.33
CA ALA A 98 -12.17 -2.56 17.80
C ALA A 98 -12.39 -1.04 17.93
N THR A 99 -11.40 -0.24 17.54
CA THR A 99 -11.45 1.23 17.61
C THR A 99 -11.90 1.77 16.27
N SER A 100 -12.76 2.80 16.28
CA SER A 100 -13.22 3.44 15.05
C SER A 100 -12.03 3.98 14.25
N GLY A 101 -12.04 3.82 12.93
CA GLY A 101 -10.95 4.23 12.05
C GLY A 101 -9.89 3.15 11.74
N PHE A 102 -9.86 2.02 12.46
CA PHE A 102 -8.93 0.93 12.12
C PHE A 102 -9.25 0.37 10.72
N ALA A 103 -8.23 0.26 9.87
CA ALA A 103 -8.34 -0.22 8.49
C ALA A 103 -9.28 0.61 7.58
N LEU A 104 -9.71 1.81 8.00
CA LEU A 104 -10.64 2.65 7.22
C LEU A 104 -10.07 3.05 5.86
N LEU A 105 -8.74 3.12 5.72
CA LEU A 105 -8.03 3.51 4.52
C LEU A 105 -7.16 2.36 3.97
N GLU A 106 -7.60 1.10 4.14
CA GLU A 106 -6.85 -0.09 3.69
C GLU A 106 -6.65 -0.18 2.17
N ASP A 107 -7.58 0.38 1.40
CA ASP A 107 -7.47 0.43 -0.07
C ASP A 107 -6.53 1.54 -0.58
N TYR A 108 -6.12 2.47 0.29
CA TYR A 108 -5.30 3.62 -0.09
C TYR A 108 -3.81 3.26 -0.08
N PRO A 109 -2.99 3.82 -1.00
CA PRO A 109 -1.56 3.65 -0.94
C PRO A 109 -0.98 4.19 0.37
N TYR A 110 -0.22 3.36 1.09
CA TYR A 110 0.38 3.72 2.38
C TYR A 110 1.11 5.06 2.36
N ALA A 111 1.84 5.36 1.28
CA ALA A 111 2.58 6.60 1.14
C ALA A 111 1.67 7.84 1.12
N GLN A 112 0.48 7.73 0.52
CA GLN A 112 -0.50 8.82 0.47
C GLN A 112 -1.14 9.03 1.84
N VAL A 113 -1.56 7.95 2.51
CA VAL A 113 -2.11 8.02 3.88
C VAL A 113 -1.07 8.61 4.83
N ARG A 114 0.19 8.21 4.72
CA ARG A 114 1.27 8.76 5.56
C ARG A 114 1.46 10.25 5.32
N ALA A 115 1.52 10.68 4.06
CA ALA A 115 1.68 12.10 3.73
C ALA A 115 0.52 12.94 4.26
N TRP A 116 -0.72 12.45 4.11
CA TRP A 116 -1.91 13.08 4.65
C TRP A 116 -1.87 13.18 6.17
N VAL A 117 -1.57 12.08 6.88
CA VAL A 117 -1.41 12.07 8.34
C VAL A 117 -0.32 13.05 8.79
N GLN A 118 0.84 13.07 8.10
CA GLN A 118 1.94 13.98 8.41
C GLN A 118 1.56 15.46 8.25
N ALA A 119 0.65 15.78 7.33
CA ALA A 119 0.17 17.14 7.13
C ALA A 119 -0.82 17.60 8.23
N MET A 120 -1.36 16.68 9.02
CA MET A 120 -2.38 16.95 10.05
C MET A 120 -1.83 16.96 11.48
N LEU A 121 -0.59 16.51 11.69
CA LEU A 121 0.11 16.49 12.98
C LEU A 121 0.92 17.76 13.20
#